data_AF-A0A2N1KJU5-F1
#
_entry.id   AF-A0A2N1KJU5-F1
#
_cell.length_a   1.000
_cell.length_b   1.000
_cell.length_c   1.000
_cell.angle_alpha   90.00
_cell.angle_beta   90.00
_cell.angle_gamma   90.00
#
_symmetry.space_group_name_H-M   'P 1'
#
loop_
_entity.id
_entity.type
_entity.pdbx_description
1 polymer ?
#
loop_
_entity_poly.entity_id
_entity_poly.type
_entity_poly.pdbx_seq_one_letter_code
_entity_poly.pdbx_strand_id
1 'polypeptide(L)'
;MLLLLLKAMKWIILLLTTFSATALWAQSPSTEELLRKANPSMGRALTAHQSVKYIAVDYPGGRKRFFAGDEIVFKAKGQSGKIRDNIFAVTDSTVVFADFSEITNQNEFVEYRLDQIRKVYFMNGSGLAVQAGYLLPIAGALYFVMDFFSPVWNQEFKGAPLQLKTSTAIVSGGLFGLGALCFKSTHKALKIGNRNRLRILKTM
;
A
#
# COMPACT_ATOMS: atom_id res chain seq x y z
N MET A 1 -45.95 1.91 39.60
CA MET A 1 -44.75 2.77 39.45
C MET A 1 -43.71 2.16 38.51
N LEU A 2 -43.33 0.88 38.67
CA LEU A 2 -42.34 0.19 37.82
C LEU A 2 -42.69 0.16 36.32
N LEU A 3 -43.98 0.01 35.99
CA LEU A 3 -44.48 -0.09 34.61
C LEU A 3 -44.38 1.23 33.81
N LEU A 4 -44.43 2.38 34.51
CA LEU A 4 -44.23 3.71 33.91
C LEU A 4 -42.75 3.97 33.59
N LEU A 5 -41.85 3.51 34.46
CA LEU A 5 -40.39 3.59 34.27
C LEU A 5 -39.92 2.78 33.05
N LEU A 6 -40.43 1.56 32.88
CA LEU A 6 -40.12 0.72 31.72
C LEU A 6 -40.61 1.32 30.39
N LYS A 7 -41.75 2.03 30.41
CA LYS A 7 -42.28 2.69 29.22
C LYS A 7 -41.42 3.92 28.85
N ALA A 8 -41.06 4.75 29.83
CA ALA A 8 -40.18 5.89 29.62
C ALA A 8 -38.79 5.48 29.09
N MET A 9 -38.23 4.39 29.62
CA MET A 9 -36.91 3.88 29.20
C MET A 9 -36.90 3.42 27.73
N LYS A 10 -37.98 2.81 27.23
CA LYS A 10 -38.10 2.43 25.81
C LYS A 10 -38.14 3.65 24.88
N TRP A 11 -38.85 4.71 25.29
CA TRP A 11 -38.89 5.95 24.51
C TRP A 11 -37.54 6.68 24.51
N ILE A 12 -36.80 6.66 25.62
CA ILE A 12 -35.46 7.24 25.71
C ILE A 12 -34.47 6.50 24.80
N ILE A 13 -34.51 5.16 24.78
CA ILE A 13 -33.64 4.35 23.90
C ILE A 13 -33.97 4.62 22.42
N LEU A 14 -35.27 4.72 22.07
CA LEU A 14 -35.70 5.06 20.71
C LEU A 14 -35.25 6.47 20.29
N LEU A 15 -35.29 7.43 21.21
CA LEU A 15 -34.85 8.81 20.95
C LEU A 15 -33.32 8.88 20.76
N LEU A 16 -32.54 8.13 21.56
CA LEU A 16 -31.09 8.03 21.41
C LEU A 16 -30.66 7.42 20.07
N THR A 17 -31.37 6.39 19.57
CA THR A 17 -31.03 5.79 18.28
C THR A 17 -31.37 6.71 17.10
N THR A 18 -32.46 7.49 17.19
CA THR A 18 -32.81 8.46 16.15
C THR A 18 -31.91 9.69 16.11
N PHE A 19 -31.44 10.19 17.27
CA PHE A 19 -30.54 11.36 17.32
C PHE A 19 -29.12 11.04 16.85
N SER A 20 -28.68 9.80 17.06
CA SER A 20 -27.39 9.30 16.54
C SER A 20 -27.39 9.19 15.01
N ALA A 21 -28.55 8.89 14.41
CA ALA A 21 -28.67 8.72 12.97
C ALA A 21 -28.63 10.05 12.20
N THR A 22 -29.10 11.17 12.75
CA THR A 22 -29.07 12.47 12.06
C THR A 22 -27.71 13.17 12.17
N ALA A 23 -26.98 12.97 13.27
CA ALA A 23 -25.64 13.54 13.47
C ALA A 23 -24.59 12.97 12.48
N LEU A 24 -24.76 11.72 12.02
CA LEU A 24 -23.84 11.08 11.08
C LEU A 24 -23.97 11.58 9.62
N TRP A 25 -25.06 12.28 9.27
CA TRP A 25 -25.30 12.75 7.89
C TRP A 25 -24.89 14.21 7.65
N ALA A 26 -24.46 14.93 8.70
CA ALA A 26 -24.34 16.39 8.64
C ALA A 26 -23.05 16.92 7.97
N GLN A 27 -22.03 16.10 7.73
CA GLN A 27 -20.79 16.55 7.10
C GLN A 27 -20.21 15.46 6.20
N SER A 28 -20.67 15.41 4.95
CA SER A 28 -19.84 14.79 3.92
C SER A 28 -18.57 15.64 3.80
N PRO A 29 -17.37 15.12 4.12
CA PRO A 29 -16.14 15.87 3.99
C PRO A 29 -16.01 16.40 2.57
N SER A 30 -15.51 17.63 2.42
CA SER A 30 -15.37 18.23 1.11
C SER A 30 -14.44 17.37 0.23
N THR A 31 -14.58 17.46 -1.08
CA THR A 31 -13.68 16.73 -2.01
C THR A 31 -12.22 17.06 -1.76
N GLU A 32 -11.92 18.30 -1.35
CA GLU A 32 -10.58 18.73 -0.98
C GLU A 32 -10.08 18.05 0.30
N GLU A 33 -10.92 17.94 1.32
CA GLU A 33 -10.58 17.21 2.55
C GLU A 33 -10.35 15.72 2.29
N LEU A 34 -11.19 15.10 1.46
CA LEU A 34 -11.03 13.71 1.03
C LEU A 34 -9.72 13.52 0.26
N LEU A 35 -9.40 14.41 -0.67
CA LEU A 35 -8.15 14.37 -1.43
C LEU A 35 -6.94 14.58 -0.51
N ARG A 36 -6.99 15.54 0.41
CA ARG A 36 -5.90 15.81 1.36
C ARG A 36 -5.70 14.66 2.33
N LYS A 37 -6.78 13.98 2.75
CA LYS A 37 -6.71 12.78 3.60
C LYS A 37 -6.19 11.56 2.84
N ALA A 38 -6.61 11.38 1.59
CA ALA A 38 -6.17 10.26 0.75
C ALA A 38 -4.71 10.41 0.29
N ASN A 39 -4.30 11.62 -0.09
CA ASN A 39 -2.91 11.96 -0.40
C ASN A 39 -2.63 13.45 -0.09
N PRO A 40 -1.91 13.75 1.01
CA PRO A 40 -1.69 15.12 1.46
C PRO A 40 -0.79 15.95 0.54
N SER A 41 0.13 15.35 -0.21
CA SER A 41 0.97 16.07 -1.18
C SER A 41 0.14 16.49 -2.40
N MET A 42 -0.68 15.58 -2.93
CA MET A 42 -1.58 15.83 -4.05
C MET A 42 -2.69 16.80 -3.67
N GLY A 43 -3.29 16.64 -2.48
CA GLY A 43 -4.26 17.59 -1.95
C GLY A 43 -3.68 19.00 -1.90
N ARG A 44 -2.51 19.18 -1.27
CA ARG A 44 -1.82 20.48 -1.21
C ARG A 44 -1.52 21.05 -2.60
N ALA A 45 -1.03 20.22 -3.52
CA ALA A 45 -0.65 20.66 -4.86
C ALA A 45 -1.85 21.05 -5.74
N LEU A 46 -3.01 20.43 -5.54
CA LEU A 46 -4.23 20.72 -6.30
C LEU A 46 -5.02 21.90 -5.72
N THR A 47 -4.92 22.16 -4.42
CA THR A 47 -5.55 23.32 -3.77
C THR A 47 -4.66 24.57 -3.77
N ALA A 48 -3.39 24.43 -4.15
CA ALA A 48 -2.46 25.56 -4.23
C ALA A 48 -2.89 26.53 -5.34
N HIS A 49 -2.84 27.83 -5.05
CA HIS A 49 -3.12 28.88 -6.04
C HIS A 49 -1.98 29.09 -7.06
N GLN A 50 -0.86 28.39 -6.89
CA GLN A 50 0.31 28.45 -7.76
C GLN A 50 0.50 27.13 -8.50
N SER A 51 0.97 27.19 -9.74
CA SER A 51 1.27 25.99 -10.54
C SER A 51 2.40 25.18 -9.89
N VAL A 52 2.09 23.98 -9.42
CA VAL A 52 3.05 23.05 -8.80
C VAL A 52 3.54 22.06 -9.85
N LYS A 53 4.86 21.90 -9.98
CA LYS A 53 5.46 20.87 -10.85
C LYS A 53 5.38 19.50 -10.18
N TYR A 54 5.10 18.47 -10.97
CA TYR A 54 5.00 17.10 -10.50
C TYR A 54 5.50 16.11 -11.54
N ILE A 55 5.88 14.92 -11.08
CA ILE A 55 6.33 13.83 -11.93
C ILE A 55 5.13 12.98 -12.28
N ALA A 56 4.93 12.76 -13.58
CA ALA A 56 3.93 11.87 -14.11
C ALA A 56 4.60 10.62 -14.68
N VAL A 57 4.20 9.46 -14.17
CA VAL A 57 4.54 8.16 -14.77
C VAL A 57 3.35 7.69 -15.58
N ASP A 58 3.48 7.79 -16.91
CA ASP A 58 2.52 7.27 -17.88
C ASP A 58 2.78 5.78 -18.12
N TYR A 59 1.74 4.95 -17.99
CA TYR A 59 1.81 3.52 -18.27
C TYR A 59 0.50 3.02 -18.90
N PRO A 60 0.52 1.86 -19.61
CA PRO A 60 -0.70 1.26 -20.13
C PRO A 60 -1.67 0.95 -18.97
N GLY A 61 -2.77 1.70 -18.89
CA GLY A 61 -3.77 1.59 -17.83
C GLY A 61 -3.87 2.78 -16.87
N GLY A 62 -3.00 3.80 -16.99
CA GLY A 62 -3.19 5.04 -16.24
C GLY A 62 -1.95 5.94 -16.14
N ARG A 63 -2.09 6.97 -15.31
CA ARG A 63 -1.01 7.91 -14.95
C ARG A 63 -0.91 7.98 -13.44
N LYS A 64 0.27 7.73 -12.89
CA LYS A 64 0.55 7.98 -11.47
C LYS A 64 1.29 9.32 -11.34
N ARG A 65 0.82 10.18 -10.44
CA ARG A 65 1.38 11.51 -10.20
C ARG A 65 2.13 11.46 -8.87
N PHE A 66 3.30 12.08 -8.84
CA PHE A 66 4.12 12.22 -7.64
C PHE A 66 4.48 13.70 -7.46
N PHE A 67 4.14 14.24 -6.30
CA PHE A 67 4.37 15.63 -5.92
C PHE A 67 5.54 15.73 -4.93
N ALA A 68 5.97 16.97 -4.65
CA ALA A 68 6.92 17.21 -3.57
C ALA A 68 6.35 16.69 -2.23
N GLY A 69 7.17 15.94 -1.49
CA GLY A 69 6.82 15.21 -0.28
C GLY A 69 6.32 13.78 -0.50
N ASP A 70 6.13 13.34 -1.75
CA ASP A 70 5.82 11.93 -2.02
C ASP A 70 7.08 11.07 -2.00
N GLU A 71 6.93 9.87 -1.47
CA GLU A 71 7.93 8.81 -1.58
C GLU A 71 7.85 8.15 -2.97
N ILE A 72 9.01 7.98 -3.60
CA ILE A 72 9.14 7.23 -4.85
C ILE A 72 10.29 6.25 -4.77
N VAL A 73 10.04 5.04 -5.29
CA VAL A 73 11.06 4.01 -5.41
C VAL A 73 11.46 3.90 -6.87
N PHE A 74 12.74 4.11 -7.17
CA PHE A 74 13.23 4.06 -8.54
C PHE A 74 14.60 3.38 -8.62
N LYS A 75 15.04 3.13 -9.85
CA LYS A 75 16.38 2.64 -10.15
C LYS A 75 16.98 3.50 -11.25
N ALA A 76 18.09 4.16 -10.95
CA ALA A 76 18.87 4.92 -11.90
C ALA A 76 19.62 4.00 -12.88
N LYS A 77 20.00 4.54 -14.05
CA LYS A 77 20.95 3.91 -14.99
C LYS A 77 22.31 3.84 -14.31
N GLY A 78 23.04 2.74 -14.52
CA GLY A 78 24.36 2.53 -13.91
C GLY A 78 24.35 2.02 -12.47
N GLN A 79 23.30 2.30 -11.68
CA GLN A 79 23.19 1.76 -10.33
C GLN A 79 22.61 0.34 -10.28
N SER A 80 23.10 -0.46 -9.32
CA SER A 80 22.62 -1.81 -9.03
C SER A 80 21.43 -1.82 -8.07
N GLY A 81 21.39 -0.89 -7.12
CA GLY A 81 20.37 -0.77 -6.08
C GLY A 81 19.03 -0.18 -6.53
N LYS A 82 18.03 -0.26 -5.65
CA LYS A 82 16.81 0.55 -5.71
C LYS A 82 17.01 1.72 -4.73
N ILE A 83 16.67 2.93 -5.16
CA ILE A 83 16.63 4.11 -4.30
C ILE A 83 15.18 4.30 -3.88
N ARG A 84 14.96 4.54 -2.58
CA ARG A 84 13.66 4.82 -1.98
C ARG A 84 13.81 6.10 -1.19
N ASP A 85 13.20 7.17 -1.68
CA ASP A 85 13.39 8.49 -1.07
C ASP A 85 12.18 9.40 -1.34
N ASN A 86 12.08 10.47 -0.56
CA ASN A 86 11.07 11.51 -0.65
C ASN A 86 11.49 12.59 -1.66
N ILE A 87 10.57 12.94 -2.54
CA ILE A 87 10.78 14.00 -3.51
C ILE A 87 10.81 15.33 -2.76
N PHE A 88 11.96 16.01 -2.72
CA PHE A 88 12.06 17.34 -2.15
C PHE A 88 11.49 18.39 -3.12
N ALA A 89 11.92 18.35 -4.37
CA ALA A 89 11.48 19.28 -5.40
C ALA A 89 11.51 18.65 -6.81
N VAL A 90 10.69 19.19 -7.71
CA VAL A 90 10.62 18.80 -9.12
C VAL A 90 10.94 20.01 -9.98
N THR A 91 11.99 19.93 -10.81
CA THR A 91 12.39 21.02 -11.73
C THR A 91 11.79 20.77 -13.12
N ASP A 92 12.36 21.32 -14.20
CA ASP A 92 11.92 21.05 -15.58
C ASP A 92 12.49 19.76 -16.19
N SER A 93 13.62 19.26 -15.68
CA SER A 93 14.26 18.04 -16.21
C SER A 93 14.85 17.11 -15.15
N THR A 94 14.76 17.51 -13.89
CA THR A 94 15.36 16.79 -12.76
C THR A 94 14.40 16.70 -11.58
N VAL A 95 14.73 15.76 -10.70
CA VAL A 95 14.05 15.53 -9.44
C VAL A 95 15.10 15.61 -8.35
N VAL A 96 14.83 16.42 -7.34
CA VAL A 96 15.69 16.58 -6.18
C VAL A 96 15.12 15.74 -5.04
N PHE A 97 15.96 14.90 -4.46
CA PHE A 97 15.66 14.11 -3.28
C PHE A 97 16.46 14.67 -2.11
N ALA A 98 15.92 14.51 -0.90
CA ALA A 98 16.58 14.91 0.32
C ALA A 98 16.90 13.65 1.12
N ASP A 99 18.14 13.17 1.00
CA ASP A 99 18.62 12.03 1.76
C ASP A 99 19.24 12.54 3.06
N PHE A 100 18.94 11.89 4.17
CA PHE A 100 19.51 12.27 5.45
C PHE A 100 20.74 11.41 5.73
N SER A 101 21.92 12.02 5.66
CA SER A 101 23.17 11.32 5.97
C SER A 101 23.37 11.26 7.47
N GLU A 102 23.27 10.07 8.06
CA GLU A 102 23.54 9.85 9.50
C GLU A 102 24.99 10.18 9.88
N ILE A 103 25.93 10.05 8.93
CA ILE A 103 27.36 10.31 9.16
C ILE A 103 27.61 11.82 9.32
N THR A 104 27.03 12.62 8.42
CA THR A 104 27.23 14.08 8.39
C THR A 104 26.21 14.81 9.26
N ASN A 105 25.14 14.12 9.70
CA ASN A 105 23.99 14.68 10.40
C ASN A 105 23.35 15.86 9.65
N GLN A 106 23.36 15.77 8.31
CA GLN A 106 22.87 16.82 7.40
C GLN A 106 22.05 16.20 6.27
N ASN A 107 21.09 16.98 5.76
CA ASN A 107 20.35 16.62 4.55
C ASN A 107 21.22 16.86 3.33
N GLU A 108 21.53 15.79 2.60
CA GLU A 108 22.18 15.84 1.31
C GLU A 108 21.11 15.88 0.22
N PHE A 109 21.18 16.89 -0.64
CA PHE A 109 20.26 17.04 -1.76
C PHE A 109 20.86 16.39 -2.99
N VAL A 110 20.27 15.28 -3.41
CA VAL A 110 20.72 14.54 -4.60
C VAL A 110 19.76 14.80 -5.74
N GLU A 111 20.30 15.32 -6.84
CA GLU A 111 19.54 15.61 -8.05
C GLU A 111 19.70 14.48 -9.07
N TYR A 112 18.58 13.92 -9.53
CA TYR A 112 18.56 12.94 -10.62
C TYR A 112 17.85 13.51 -11.84
N ARG A 113 18.49 13.37 -13.00
CA ARG A 113 17.84 13.70 -14.27
C ARG A 113 16.80 12.64 -14.65
N LEU A 114 15.69 13.05 -15.25
CA LEU A 114 14.61 12.13 -15.62
C LEU A 114 15.07 11.04 -16.60
N ASP A 115 16.00 11.37 -17.50
CA ASP A 115 16.57 10.44 -18.48
C ASP A 115 17.49 9.39 -17.85
N GLN A 116 18.00 9.65 -16.64
CA GLN A 116 18.78 8.68 -15.86
C GLN A 116 17.90 7.68 -15.12
N ILE A 117 16.61 7.93 -14.95
CA ILE A 117 15.69 7.02 -14.27
C ILE A 117 15.32 5.86 -15.22
N ARG A 118 15.74 4.64 -14.88
CA ARG A 118 15.52 3.44 -15.70
C ARG A 118 14.24 2.70 -15.35
N LYS A 119 13.92 2.59 -14.06
CA LYS A 119 12.71 1.91 -13.58
C LYS A 119 12.09 2.70 -12.45
N VAL A 120 10.76 2.73 -12.43
CA VAL A 120 9.97 3.21 -11.29
C VAL A 120 9.19 2.03 -10.74
N TYR A 121 9.22 1.87 -9.42
CA TYR A 121 8.50 0.81 -8.73
C TYR A 121 7.28 1.43 -8.08
N PHE A 122 6.14 0.81 -8.31
CA PHE A 122 4.92 1.16 -7.61
C PHE A 122 4.69 0.15 -6.51
N MET A 123 4.57 0.65 -5.29
CA MET A 123 3.79 -0.04 -4.27
C MET A 123 2.33 0.25 -4.59
N ASN A 124 1.73 -0.62 -5.42
CA ASN A 124 0.31 -0.57 -5.71
C ASN A 124 -0.31 -1.84 -5.12
N GLY A 125 -0.85 -1.73 -3.92
CA GLY A 125 -1.67 -2.76 -3.33
C GLY A 125 -2.67 -2.13 -2.39
N SER A 126 -3.92 -2.60 -2.43
CA SER A 126 -4.78 -2.46 -1.27
C SER A 126 -4.06 -3.12 -0.08
N GLY A 127 -4.18 -2.56 1.11
CA GLY A 127 -3.55 -3.14 2.31
C GLY A 127 -3.84 -4.64 2.44
N LEU A 128 -5.03 -5.06 2.00
CA LEU A 128 -5.45 -6.46 1.94
C LEU A 128 -4.62 -7.31 0.96
N ALA A 129 -4.34 -6.87 -0.27
CA ALA A 129 -3.56 -7.65 -1.23
C ALA A 129 -2.08 -7.80 -0.79
N VAL A 130 -1.52 -6.74 -0.20
CA VAL A 130 -0.18 -6.77 0.39
C VAL A 130 -0.15 -7.79 1.54
N GLN A 131 -1.10 -7.68 2.48
CA GLN A 131 -1.20 -8.58 3.63
C GLN A 131 -1.44 -10.04 3.20
N ALA A 132 -2.35 -10.29 2.26
CA ALA A 132 -2.59 -11.63 1.73
C ALA A 132 -1.35 -12.24 1.08
N GLY A 133 -0.54 -11.43 0.39
CA GLY A 133 0.73 -11.87 -0.19
C GLY A 133 1.73 -12.43 0.83
N TYR A 134 1.68 -11.97 2.08
CA TYR A 134 2.53 -12.48 3.17
C TYR A 134 1.82 -13.51 4.05
N LEU A 135 0.54 -13.29 4.37
CA LEU A 135 -0.23 -14.16 5.26
C LEU A 135 -0.56 -15.51 4.64
N LEU A 136 -0.90 -15.57 3.35
CA LEU A 136 -1.28 -16.83 2.72
C LEU A 136 -0.11 -17.83 2.67
N PRO A 137 1.13 -17.45 2.29
CA PRO A 137 2.27 -18.37 2.38
C PRO A 137 2.56 -18.83 3.80
N ILE A 138 2.44 -17.93 4.80
CA ILE A 138 2.65 -18.27 6.21
C ILE A 138 1.59 -19.27 6.68
N ALA A 139 0.31 -19.03 6.36
CA ALA A 139 -0.77 -19.96 6.68
C ALA A 139 -0.57 -21.32 5.99
N GLY A 140 -0.14 -21.33 4.73
CA GLY A 140 0.21 -22.55 4.00
C GLY A 140 1.37 -23.31 4.65
N ALA A 141 2.42 -22.59 5.08
CA ALA A 141 3.55 -23.17 5.80
C ALA A 141 3.13 -23.77 7.14
N LEU A 142 2.37 -23.02 7.95
CA LEU A 142 1.88 -23.48 9.25
C LEU A 142 0.98 -24.70 9.10
N TYR A 143 0.06 -24.68 8.14
CA TYR A 143 -0.83 -25.81 7.88
C TYR A 143 -0.05 -27.07 7.45
N PHE A 144 0.94 -26.91 6.57
CA PHE A 144 1.83 -27.99 6.17
C PHE A 144 2.63 -28.55 7.34
N VAL A 145 3.22 -27.69 8.18
CA VAL A 145 3.99 -28.09 9.37
C VAL A 145 3.08 -28.80 10.37
N MET A 146 1.88 -28.29 10.63
CA MET A 146 0.94 -28.92 11.56
C MET A 146 0.57 -30.33 11.12
N ASP A 147 0.25 -30.55 9.85
CA ASP A 147 -0.12 -31.89 9.36
C ASP A 147 1.11 -32.82 9.27
N PHE A 148 2.28 -32.28 8.88
CA PHE A 148 3.53 -33.05 8.81
C PHE A 148 4.01 -33.51 10.19
N PHE A 149 3.87 -32.66 11.21
CA PHE A 149 4.28 -32.95 12.59
C PHE A 149 3.13 -33.45 13.49
N SER A 150 1.90 -33.54 13.01
CA SER A 150 0.77 -34.07 13.79
C SER A 150 1.03 -35.49 14.33
N PRO A 151 1.61 -36.44 13.55
CA PRO A 151 1.94 -37.77 14.06
C PRO A 151 3.04 -37.76 15.13
N VAL A 152 3.95 -36.78 15.02
CA VAL A 152 5.08 -36.58 15.94
C VAL A 152 4.58 -36.17 17.32
N TRP A 153 3.62 -35.25 17.35
CA TRP A 153 3.06 -34.72 18.57
C TRP A 153 2.07 -35.67 19.26
N ASN A 154 1.37 -36.49 18.46
CA ASN A 154 0.36 -37.44 18.96
C ASN A 154 0.95 -38.79 19.42
N GLN A 155 2.27 -38.93 19.55
CA GLN A 155 2.95 -40.16 19.98
C GLN A 155 2.65 -41.41 19.12
N GLU A 156 2.16 -41.23 17.89
CA GLU A 156 1.89 -42.33 16.93
C GLU A 156 3.16 -42.80 16.18
N PHE A 157 4.33 -42.41 16.65
CA PHE A 157 5.64 -42.70 16.06
C PHE A 157 6.08 -44.17 16.09
N LYS A 158 5.17 -45.12 16.34
CA LYS A 158 5.46 -46.55 16.27
C LYS A 158 5.49 -47.03 14.80
N GLY A 159 6.38 -46.45 14.00
CA GLY A 159 6.68 -46.90 12.64
C GLY A 159 5.69 -46.45 11.55
N ALA A 160 4.77 -45.52 11.86
CA ALA A 160 3.91 -44.94 10.83
C ALA A 160 4.74 -44.09 9.85
N PRO A 161 4.69 -44.35 8.53
CA PRO A 161 5.39 -43.53 7.56
C PRO A 161 4.83 -42.10 7.60
N LEU A 162 5.69 -41.10 7.36
CA LEU A 162 5.27 -39.71 7.17
C LEU A 162 4.33 -39.63 5.96
N GLN A 163 3.03 -39.80 6.19
CA GLN A 163 2.02 -39.74 5.14
C GLN A 163 1.57 -38.29 4.98
N LEU A 164 2.15 -37.63 3.99
CA LEU A 164 1.63 -36.37 3.50
C LEU A 164 0.25 -36.61 2.87
N LYS A 165 -0.80 -36.14 3.55
CA LYS A 165 -2.14 -36.20 2.98
C LYS A 165 -2.19 -35.34 1.74
N THR A 166 -2.68 -35.91 0.64
CA THR A 166 -2.83 -35.20 -0.64
C THR A 166 -3.68 -33.93 -0.49
N SER A 167 -4.69 -33.96 0.39
CA SER A 167 -5.50 -32.77 0.73
C SER A 167 -4.66 -31.64 1.32
N THR A 168 -3.71 -31.95 2.20
CA THR A 168 -2.85 -30.95 2.85
C THR A 168 -1.85 -30.36 1.87
N ALA A 169 -1.29 -31.18 0.99
CA ALA A 169 -0.41 -30.72 -0.08
C ALA A 169 -1.12 -29.77 -1.05
N ILE A 170 -2.37 -30.08 -1.42
CA ILE A 170 -3.18 -29.22 -2.31
C ILE A 170 -3.51 -27.89 -1.62
N VAL A 171 -3.96 -27.91 -0.36
CA VAL A 171 -4.34 -26.69 0.37
C VAL A 171 -3.13 -25.80 0.65
N SER A 172 -2.04 -26.37 1.17
CA SER A 172 -0.82 -25.61 1.43
C SER A 172 -0.22 -25.07 0.13
N GLY A 173 -0.13 -25.89 -0.92
CA GLY A 173 0.31 -25.46 -2.26
C GLY A 173 -0.56 -24.36 -2.86
N GLY A 174 -1.88 -24.44 -2.70
CA GLY A 174 -2.82 -23.42 -3.13
C GLY A 174 -2.61 -22.09 -2.41
N LEU A 175 -2.40 -22.12 -1.09
CA LEU A 175 -2.11 -20.94 -0.28
C LEU A 175 -0.77 -20.28 -0.67
N PHE A 176 0.28 -21.08 -0.89
CA PHE A 176 1.56 -20.58 -1.40
C PHE A 176 1.42 -19.96 -2.79
N GLY A 177 0.72 -20.64 -3.70
CA GLY A 177 0.51 -20.16 -5.07
C GLY A 177 -0.27 -18.84 -5.11
N LEU A 178 -1.36 -18.75 -4.35
CA LEU A 178 -2.16 -17.53 -4.27
C LEU A 178 -1.38 -16.39 -3.61
N GLY A 179 -0.65 -16.66 -2.53
CA GLY A 179 0.22 -15.69 -1.88
C GLY A 179 1.30 -15.14 -2.81
N ALA A 180 1.99 -16.02 -3.55
CA ALA A 180 2.99 -15.63 -4.53
C ALA A 180 2.39 -14.78 -5.66
N LEU A 181 1.18 -15.12 -6.12
CA LEU A 181 0.46 -14.35 -7.14
C LEU A 181 0.07 -12.96 -6.62
N CYS A 182 -0.47 -12.86 -5.41
CA CYS A 182 -0.78 -11.58 -4.75
C CYS A 182 0.48 -10.72 -4.55
N PHE A 183 1.58 -11.33 -4.11
CA PHE A 183 2.85 -10.64 -3.90
C PHE A 183 3.42 -10.07 -5.21
N LYS A 184 3.42 -10.88 -6.28
CA LYS A 184 3.87 -10.47 -7.62
C LYS A 184 2.99 -9.38 -8.22
N SER A 185 1.68 -9.44 -7.99
CA SER A 185 0.74 -8.42 -8.47
C SER A 185 0.97 -7.06 -7.81
N THR A 186 1.34 -7.07 -6.53
CA THR A 186 1.53 -5.86 -5.70
C THR A 186 2.83 -5.11 -6.04
N HIS A 187 3.90 -5.83 -6.38
CA HIS A 187 5.22 -5.26 -6.63
C HIS A 187 5.51 -5.08 -8.12
N LYS A 188 4.80 -4.13 -8.77
CA LYS A 188 5.02 -3.85 -10.19
C LYS A 188 6.20 -2.90 -10.41
N ALA A 189 7.20 -3.41 -11.13
CA ALA A 189 8.33 -2.63 -11.61
C ALA A 189 8.05 -2.16 -13.05
N LEU A 190 7.92 -0.85 -13.25
CA LEU A 190 7.79 -0.28 -14.59
C LEU A 190 9.14 0.14 -15.12
N LYS A 191 9.56 -0.48 -16.22
CA LYS A 191 10.71 0.00 -16.98
C LYS A 191 10.31 1.26 -17.74
N ILE A 192 11.04 2.35 -17.53
CA ILE A 192 10.85 3.60 -18.26
C ILE A 192 11.49 3.44 -19.64
N GLY A 193 10.70 3.73 -20.69
CA GLY A 193 11.06 3.52 -22.09
C GLY A 193 9.96 2.83 -22.89
N ASN A 194 9.89 3.17 -24.19
CA ASN A 194 8.89 2.72 -25.18
C ASN A 194 7.44 2.97 -24.74
N ARG A 195 6.83 2.07 -23.96
CA ARG A 195 5.42 2.13 -23.54
C ARG A 195 5.19 2.94 -22.27
N ASN A 196 6.18 3.01 -21.38
CA ASN A 196 6.07 3.81 -20.15
C ASN A 196 6.92 5.06 -20.28
N ARG A 197 6.37 6.22 -19.95
CA ARG A 197 7.07 7.51 -20.07
C ARG A 197 7.06 8.23 -18.74
N LEU A 198 8.21 8.79 -18.39
CA LEU A 198 8.37 9.70 -17.26
C LEU A 198 8.34 11.12 -17.81
N ARG A 199 7.46 11.96 -17.27
CA ARG A 199 7.31 13.36 -17.71
C ARG A 199 7.18 14.26 -16.50
N ILE A 200 7.61 15.50 -16.64
CA ILE A 200 7.26 16.56 -15.69
C ILE A 200 6.06 17.31 -16.26
N LEU A 201 5.08 17.56 -15.42
CA LEU A 201 3.90 18.35 -15.72
C LEU A 201 3.68 19.39 -14.62
N LYS A 202 2.85 20.38 -14.88
CA LYS A 202 2.47 21.41 -13.91
C LYS A 202 0.97 21.32 -13.62
N THR A 203 0.56 21.62 -12.40
CA THR A 203 -0.86 21.86 -12.11
C THR A 203 -1.27 23.19 -12.77
N MET A 204 -2.53 23.25 -13.22
CA MET A 204 -3.12 24.46 -13.78
C MET A 204 -3.41 25.47 -12.69
#